data_AF-A0A379Z210-F1
#
_entry.id   AF-A0A379Z210-F1
#
_cell.length_a   1.000
_cell.length_b   1.000
_cell.length_c   1.000
_cell.angle_alpha   90.00
_cell.angle_beta   90.00
_cell.angle_gamma   90.00
#
_symmetry.space_group_name_H-M   'P 1'
#
loop_
_entity.id
_entity.type
_entity.pdbx_description
1 polymer ?
#
loop_
_entity_poly.entity_id
_entity_poly.type
_entity_poly.pdbx_seq_one_letter_code
_entity_poly.pdbx_strand_id
1 'polypeptide(L)'
;MSQQTRLIQQPGMHSDRVSLNAPVAAVMLPPPLAELLTPKELHILQAVLNGQDLTTLAWRLNRNIRTVSNHKQRAMDKLGLTSNAMLYALGALLSPPLPEGCVQRMRLLTPREHRVLTGLLQGKTVGGIAREQHKSIKTISLQKQRLMEKLALCSGVDLFRFAPDRARVLLANWSAWPDKPGQQQSAV
;
A
#
# COMPACT_ATOMS: atom_id res chain seq x y z
N MET A 1 19.41 44.51 -22.07
CA MET A 1 19.51 43.70 -20.83
C MET A 1 18.11 43.45 -20.32
N SER A 2 17.70 42.17 -20.23
CA SER A 2 16.39 41.62 -19.77
C SER A 2 15.80 40.70 -20.85
N GLN A 3 15.39 39.45 -20.63
CA GLN A 3 15.47 38.54 -19.50
C GLN A 3 15.66 37.12 -20.06
N GLN A 4 16.41 36.33 -19.32
CA GLN A 4 16.80 34.97 -19.62
C GLN A 4 15.68 34.00 -19.24
N THR A 5 15.00 33.44 -20.25
CA THR A 5 14.04 32.34 -20.08
C THR A 5 14.77 31.12 -19.56
N ARG A 6 14.74 30.91 -18.23
CA ARG A 6 15.28 29.69 -17.61
C ARG A 6 14.38 28.51 -17.94
N LEU A 7 15.00 27.48 -18.52
CA LEU A 7 14.54 26.10 -18.60
C LEU A 7 13.74 25.70 -17.35
N ILE A 8 12.53 25.21 -17.55
CA ILE A 8 11.83 24.41 -16.55
C ILE A 8 12.60 23.08 -16.44
N GLN A 9 13.39 23.01 -15.39
CA GLN A 9 14.12 21.83 -14.94
C GLN A 9 13.12 20.68 -14.70
N GLN A 10 13.21 19.62 -15.49
CA GLN A 10 12.60 18.34 -15.17
C GLN A 10 13.33 17.74 -13.96
N PRO A 11 12.65 17.36 -12.86
CA PRO A 11 13.26 16.52 -11.85
C PRO A 11 13.23 15.07 -12.33
N GLY A 12 14.40 14.56 -12.71
CA GLY A 12 14.61 13.12 -12.89
C GLY A 12 14.25 12.37 -11.61
N MET A 13 13.36 11.39 -11.73
CA MET A 13 13.08 10.44 -10.66
C MET A 13 13.55 9.07 -11.14
N HIS A 14 14.76 8.74 -10.68
CA HIS A 14 15.31 7.39 -10.72
C HIS A 14 14.30 6.39 -10.14
N SER A 15 13.80 5.48 -10.97
CA SER A 15 13.34 4.18 -10.52
C SER A 15 13.69 3.11 -11.55
N ASP A 16 14.95 3.12 -12.02
CA ASP A 16 15.62 1.91 -12.49
C ASP A 16 16.12 1.07 -11.30
N ARG A 17 15.23 0.82 -10.33
CA ARG A 17 15.50 -0.16 -9.27
C ARG A 17 14.92 -1.48 -9.73
N VAL A 18 15.79 -2.25 -10.39
CA VAL A 18 15.74 -3.71 -10.58
C VAL A 18 14.32 -4.29 -10.55
N SER A 19 13.79 -4.45 -11.75
CA SER A 19 12.64 -5.30 -12.06
C SER A 19 12.85 -6.70 -11.47
N LEU A 20 12.36 -6.93 -10.26
CA LEU A 20 11.93 -8.25 -9.82
C LEU A 20 10.46 -8.44 -10.26
N ASN A 21 10.18 -8.17 -11.53
CA ASN A 21 8.91 -8.51 -12.16
C ASN A 21 8.93 -10.00 -12.51
N ALA A 22 8.88 -10.84 -11.49
CA ALA A 22 8.16 -12.10 -11.66
C ALA A 22 6.67 -11.72 -11.86
N PRO A 23 5.93 -12.40 -12.74
CA PRO A 23 4.49 -12.20 -12.85
C PRO A 23 3.85 -12.72 -11.56
N VAL A 24 3.85 -11.89 -10.51
CA VAL A 24 3.04 -12.15 -9.33
C VAL A 24 1.60 -12.13 -9.82
N ALA A 25 0.90 -13.25 -9.61
CA ALA A 25 -0.50 -13.40 -9.99
C ALA A 25 -1.26 -12.13 -9.64
N ALA A 26 -1.83 -11.48 -10.66
CA ALA A 26 -2.49 -10.19 -10.47
C ALA A 26 -3.56 -10.37 -9.39
N VAL A 27 -3.47 -9.60 -8.31
CA VAL A 27 -4.46 -9.62 -7.25
C VAL A 27 -5.78 -9.23 -7.86
N MET A 28 -6.73 -10.16 -7.88
CA MET A 28 -8.09 -9.92 -8.29
C MET A 28 -8.96 -9.72 -7.06
N LEU A 29 -9.73 -8.63 -7.08
CA LEU A 29 -10.72 -8.38 -6.05
C LEU A 29 -11.85 -9.42 -6.19
N PRO A 30 -12.30 -10.07 -5.10
CA PRO A 30 -13.39 -11.04 -5.14
C PRO A 30 -14.66 -10.45 -5.78
N PRO A 31 -15.45 -11.24 -6.55
CA PRO A 31 -16.62 -10.75 -7.28
C PRO A 31 -17.62 -9.92 -6.43
N PRO A 32 -17.98 -10.33 -5.19
CA PRO A 32 -18.93 -9.57 -4.37
C PRO A 32 -18.46 -8.14 -4.08
N LEU A 33 -17.15 -7.94 -3.95
CA LEU A 33 -16.57 -6.62 -3.72
C LEU A 33 -16.39 -5.85 -5.02
N ALA A 34 -16.08 -6.55 -6.12
CA ALA A 34 -15.90 -5.94 -7.43
C ALA A 34 -17.21 -5.35 -7.99
N GLU A 35 -18.33 -6.01 -7.75
CA GLU A 35 -19.66 -5.56 -8.21
C GLU A 35 -20.14 -4.27 -7.53
N LEU A 36 -19.63 -3.94 -6.34
CA LEU A 36 -19.91 -2.68 -5.65
C LEU A 36 -19.23 -1.47 -6.31
N LEU A 37 -18.26 -1.71 -7.18
CA LEU A 37 -17.39 -0.68 -7.75
C LEU A 37 -17.75 -0.39 -9.21
N THR A 38 -17.58 0.88 -9.60
CA THR A 38 -17.59 1.22 -11.04
C THR A 38 -16.33 0.66 -11.71
N PRO A 39 -16.32 0.46 -13.05
CA PRO A 39 -15.15 -0.07 -13.75
C PRO A 39 -13.85 0.73 -13.51
N LYS A 40 -13.97 2.06 -13.37
CA LYS A 40 -12.83 2.96 -13.08
C LYS A 40 -12.33 2.81 -11.64
N GLU A 41 -13.24 2.74 -10.69
CA GLU A 41 -12.91 2.51 -9.28
C GLU A 41 -12.25 1.15 -9.09
N LEU A 42 -12.81 0.10 -9.70
CA LEU A 42 -12.25 -1.24 -9.69
C LEU A 42 -10.84 -1.26 -10.29
N HIS A 43 -10.63 -0.67 -11.47
CA HIS A 43 -9.32 -0.59 -12.10
C HIS A 43 -8.28 0.10 -11.19
N ILE A 44 -8.64 1.27 -10.64
CA ILE A 44 -7.73 2.02 -9.77
C ILE A 44 -7.44 1.25 -8.49
N LEU A 45 -8.45 0.62 -7.89
CA LEU A 45 -8.29 -0.17 -6.69
C LEU A 45 -7.41 -1.39 -6.95
N GLN A 46 -7.66 -2.15 -8.02
CA GLN A 46 -6.84 -3.29 -8.43
C GLN A 46 -5.39 -2.87 -8.65
N ALA A 47 -5.12 -1.76 -9.33
CA ALA A 47 -3.77 -1.24 -9.49
C ALA A 47 -3.07 -1.01 -8.13
N VAL A 48 -3.77 -0.40 -7.17
CA VAL A 48 -3.23 -0.18 -5.82
C VAL A 48 -3.03 -1.49 -5.05
N LEU A 49 -3.95 -2.46 -5.16
CA LEU A 49 -3.83 -3.79 -4.54
C LEU A 49 -2.65 -4.58 -5.12
N ASN A 50 -2.31 -4.35 -6.39
CA ASN A 50 -1.11 -4.88 -7.04
C ASN A 50 0.16 -4.05 -6.75
N GLY A 51 0.10 -3.13 -5.80
CA GLY A 51 1.25 -2.35 -5.34
C GLY A 51 1.67 -1.18 -6.23
N GLN A 52 0.85 -0.79 -7.21
CA GLN A 52 1.16 0.35 -8.07
C GLN A 52 0.97 1.70 -7.36
N ASP A 53 1.87 2.65 -7.64
CA ASP A 53 1.73 4.02 -7.15
C ASP A 53 0.69 4.82 -7.95
N LEU A 54 -0.06 5.68 -7.25
CA LEU A 54 -1.11 6.50 -7.86
C LEU A 54 -0.57 7.52 -8.87
N THR A 55 0.66 7.99 -8.70
CA THR A 55 1.30 8.93 -9.62
C THR A 55 1.58 8.24 -10.95
N THR A 56 2.18 7.05 -10.90
CA THR A 56 2.44 6.23 -12.09
C THR A 56 1.14 5.86 -12.78
N LEU A 57 0.11 5.48 -12.01
CA LEU A 57 -1.21 5.16 -12.56
C LEU A 57 -1.86 6.38 -13.22
N ALA A 58 -1.80 7.55 -12.59
CA ALA A 58 -2.32 8.81 -13.14
C ALA A 58 -1.66 9.18 -14.46
N TRP A 59 -0.33 9.02 -14.54
CA TRP A 59 0.42 9.21 -15.77
C TRP A 59 0.00 8.23 -16.87
N ARG A 60 -0.11 6.93 -16.56
CA ARG A 60 -0.56 5.89 -17.51
C ARG A 60 -1.99 6.13 -18.01
N LEU A 61 -2.87 6.64 -17.16
CA LEU A 61 -4.25 6.96 -17.51
C LEU A 61 -4.41 8.36 -18.14
N ASN A 62 -3.32 9.10 -18.33
CA ASN A 62 -3.32 10.50 -18.77
C ASN A 62 -4.35 11.36 -18.00
N ARG A 63 -4.35 11.23 -16.67
CA ARG A 63 -5.35 11.85 -15.78
C ARG A 63 -4.70 12.56 -14.61
N ASN A 64 -5.38 13.59 -14.10
CA ASN A 64 -4.93 14.28 -12.90
C ASN A 64 -4.91 13.32 -11.69
N ILE A 65 -3.80 13.34 -10.94
CA ILE A 65 -3.61 12.51 -9.74
C ILE A 65 -4.71 12.73 -8.68
N ARG A 66 -5.25 13.95 -8.55
CA ARG A 66 -6.38 14.23 -7.66
C ARG A 66 -7.64 13.46 -8.07
N THR A 67 -7.89 13.31 -9.37
CA THR A 67 -9.02 12.55 -9.89
C THR A 67 -8.86 11.07 -9.60
N VAL A 68 -7.67 10.52 -9.84
CA VAL A 68 -7.36 9.12 -9.50
C VAL A 68 -7.49 8.88 -7.99
N SER A 69 -6.99 9.81 -7.17
CA SER A 69 -7.13 9.75 -5.72
C SER A 69 -8.59 9.81 -5.27
N ASN A 70 -9.42 10.63 -5.90
CA ASN A 70 -10.86 10.70 -5.61
C ASN A 70 -11.57 9.40 -5.96
N HIS A 71 -11.25 8.77 -7.10
CA HIS A 71 -11.80 7.46 -7.44
C HIS A 71 -11.35 6.38 -6.44
N LYS A 72 -10.07 6.39 -6.03
CA LYS A 72 -9.59 5.50 -4.95
C LYS A 72 -10.38 5.71 -3.66
N GLN A 73 -10.60 6.97 -3.27
CA GLN A 73 -11.35 7.28 -2.05
C GLN A 73 -12.79 6.76 -2.13
N ARG A 74 -13.50 7.05 -3.22
CA ARG A 74 -14.86 6.54 -3.44
C ARG A 74 -14.92 5.01 -3.44
N ALA A 75 -13.93 4.35 -4.03
CA ALA A 75 -13.83 2.91 -4.00
C ALA A 75 -13.67 2.38 -2.56
N MET A 76 -12.78 2.99 -1.77
CA MET A 76 -12.62 2.65 -0.35
C MET A 76 -13.91 2.88 0.44
N ASP A 77 -14.60 4.00 0.22
CA ASP A 77 -15.85 4.34 0.89
C ASP A 77 -16.94 3.30 0.59
N LYS A 78 -17.08 2.89 -0.68
CA LYS A 78 -18.04 1.84 -1.10
C LYS A 78 -17.74 0.47 -0.49
N LEU A 79 -16.46 0.17 -0.28
CA LEU A 79 -16.03 -1.05 0.38
C LEU A 79 -16.03 -0.94 1.91
N GLY A 80 -16.31 0.23 2.49
CA GLY A 80 -16.25 0.45 3.93
C GLY A 80 -14.81 0.43 4.51
N LEU A 81 -13.79 0.68 3.68
CA LEU A 81 -12.40 0.79 4.10
C LEU A 81 -12.12 2.21 4.60
N THR A 82 -11.79 2.36 5.87
CA THR A 82 -11.62 3.70 6.48
C THR A 82 -10.21 4.27 6.36
N SER A 83 -9.23 3.46 5.90
CA SER A 83 -7.84 3.89 5.79
C SER A 83 -7.08 3.18 4.67
N ASN A 84 -6.00 3.83 4.20
CA ASN A 84 -5.06 3.20 3.26
C ASN A 84 -4.42 1.94 3.85
N ALA A 85 -4.25 1.87 5.18
CA ALA A 85 -3.74 0.67 5.84
C ALA A 85 -4.68 -0.52 5.64
N MET A 86 -6.00 -0.31 5.75
CA MET A 86 -6.99 -1.35 5.47
C MET A 86 -6.96 -1.77 4.00
N LEU A 87 -6.82 -0.81 3.09
CA LEU A 87 -6.66 -1.11 1.67
C LEU A 87 -5.43 -1.98 1.39
N TYR A 88 -4.29 -1.64 1.99
CA TYR A 88 -3.06 -2.40 1.83
C TYR A 88 -3.12 -3.78 2.51
N ALA A 89 -3.75 -3.86 3.68
CA ALA A 89 -4.02 -5.13 4.37
C ALA A 89 -4.91 -6.04 3.52
N LEU A 90 -5.95 -5.50 2.88
CA LEU A 90 -6.81 -6.25 1.97
C LEU A 90 -6.00 -6.82 0.80
N GLY A 91 -5.21 -5.97 0.14
CA GLY A 91 -4.32 -6.39 -0.95
C GLY A 91 -3.35 -7.47 -0.51
N ALA A 92 -2.82 -7.35 0.71
CA ALA A 92 -1.87 -8.31 1.25
C ALA A 92 -2.47 -9.70 1.48
N LEU A 93 -3.70 -9.77 2.00
CA LEU A 93 -4.38 -11.05 2.24
C LEU A 93 -4.88 -11.71 0.96
N LEU A 94 -5.15 -10.93 -0.09
CA LEU A 94 -5.49 -11.44 -1.42
C LEU A 94 -4.25 -11.81 -2.24
N SER A 95 -3.06 -11.40 -1.82
CA SER A 95 -1.80 -11.71 -2.50
C SER A 95 -1.19 -13.01 -1.98
N PRO A 96 -0.39 -13.72 -2.81
CA PRO A 96 0.44 -14.80 -2.30
C PRO A 96 1.44 -14.28 -1.25
N PRO A 97 1.89 -15.15 -0.33
CA PRO A 97 2.91 -14.79 0.66
C PRO A 97 4.18 -14.29 -0.01
N LEU A 98 4.90 -13.39 0.66
CA LEU A 98 6.18 -12.89 0.14
C LEU A 98 7.22 -14.02 0.06
N PRO A 99 8.15 -13.96 -0.90
CA PRO A 99 9.29 -14.85 -0.92
C PRO A 99 10.10 -14.69 0.37
N GLU A 100 10.62 -15.82 0.88
CA GLU A 100 11.26 -15.89 2.20
C GLU A 100 12.36 -14.83 2.38
N GLY A 101 13.12 -14.52 1.32
CA GLY A 101 14.22 -13.54 1.32
C GLY A 101 13.90 -12.17 1.91
N CYS A 102 12.65 -11.72 1.81
CA CYS A 102 12.19 -10.47 2.44
C CYS A 102 12.09 -10.61 3.97
N VAL A 103 11.66 -11.76 4.46
CA VAL A 103 11.50 -12.06 5.89
C VAL A 103 12.84 -12.09 6.60
N GLN A 104 13.88 -12.72 6.02
CA GLN A 104 15.21 -12.74 6.67
C GLN A 104 15.85 -11.35 6.74
N ARG A 105 15.47 -10.41 5.87
CA ARG A 105 15.98 -9.03 5.90
C ARG A 105 15.48 -8.22 7.09
N MET A 106 14.51 -8.71 7.86
CA MET A 106 14.08 -8.10 9.12
C MET A 106 15.25 -7.84 10.09
N ARG A 107 16.24 -8.74 10.11
CA ARG A 107 17.44 -8.61 10.94
C ARG A 107 18.31 -7.37 10.60
N LEU A 108 18.13 -6.78 9.42
CA LEU A 108 18.87 -5.60 8.96
C LEU A 108 18.26 -4.28 9.48
N LEU A 109 17.07 -4.35 10.07
CA LEU A 109 16.38 -3.19 10.59
C LEU A 109 16.95 -2.77 11.93
N THR A 110 17.21 -1.49 12.06
CA THR A 110 17.57 -0.86 13.32
C THR A 110 16.35 -0.79 14.25
N PRO A 111 16.54 -0.59 15.57
CA PRO A 111 15.41 -0.41 16.49
C PRO A 111 14.48 0.75 16.10
N ARG A 112 15.01 1.80 15.47
CA ARG A 112 14.21 2.95 15.00
C ARG A 112 13.32 2.58 13.81
N GLU A 113 13.86 1.84 12.84
CA GLU A 113 13.10 1.36 11.69
C GLU A 113 12.02 0.35 12.12
N HIS A 114 12.30 -0.51 13.11
CA HIS A 114 11.31 -1.40 13.70
C HIS A 114 10.13 -0.66 14.33
N ARG A 115 10.36 0.48 15.00
CA ARG A 115 9.26 1.31 15.55
C ARG A 115 8.39 1.89 14.44
N VAL A 116 8.99 2.34 13.34
CA VAL A 116 8.25 2.82 12.18
C VAL A 116 7.45 1.69 11.53
N LEU A 117 8.07 0.51 11.33
CA LEU A 117 7.40 -0.68 10.81
C LEU A 117 6.18 -1.04 11.67
N THR A 118 6.35 -1.11 13.00
CA THR A 118 5.28 -1.42 13.94
C THR A 118 4.14 -0.42 13.85
N GLY A 119 4.46 0.89 13.81
CA GLY A 119 3.44 1.93 13.68
C GLY A 119 2.65 1.82 12.36
N LEU A 120 3.34 1.55 11.25
CA LEU A 120 2.68 1.38 9.95
C LEU A 120 1.77 0.13 9.93
N LEU A 121 2.22 -0.98 10.52
CA LEU A 121 1.44 -2.22 10.63
C LEU A 121 0.26 -2.10 11.61
N GLN A 122 0.30 -1.13 12.53
CA GLN A 122 -0.84 -0.73 13.36
C GLN A 122 -1.83 0.19 12.62
N GLY A 123 -1.56 0.51 11.35
CA GLY A 123 -2.38 1.41 10.54
C GLY A 123 -2.13 2.89 10.77
N LYS A 124 -1.09 3.26 11.52
CA LYS A 124 -0.75 4.68 11.74
C LYS A 124 -0.18 5.29 10.46
N THR A 125 -0.52 6.55 10.21
CA THR A 125 0.09 7.33 9.13
C THR A 125 1.51 7.76 9.52
N VAL A 126 2.35 8.09 8.53
CA VAL A 126 3.68 8.68 8.77
C VAL A 126 3.59 9.91 9.68
N GLY A 127 2.55 10.74 9.51
CA GLY A 127 2.28 11.88 10.38
C GLY A 127 1.90 11.49 11.81
N GLY A 128 1.09 10.44 11.98
CA GLY A 128 0.74 9.89 13.29
C GLY A 128 1.97 9.37 14.05
N ILE A 129 2.82 8.60 13.36
CA ILE A 129 4.07 8.07 13.91
C ILE A 129 5.03 9.21 14.28
N ALA A 130 5.10 10.26 13.45
CA ALA A 130 5.94 11.42 13.71
C ALA A 130 5.55 12.14 15.00
N ARG A 131 4.24 12.33 15.24
CA ARG A 131 3.71 12.91 16.48
C ARG A 131 4.05 12.03 17.68
N GLU A 132 3.80 10.73 17.59
CA GLU A 132 4.04 9.76 18.68
C GLU A 132 5.52 9.64 19.05
N GLN A 133 6.42 9.69 18.06
CA GLN A 133 7.85 9.59 18.31
C GLN A 133 8.54 10.95 18.59
N HIS A 134 7.78 12.05 18.64
CA HIS A 134 8.29 13.41 18.75
C HIS A 134 9.38 13.71 17.70
N LYS A 135 9.10 13.35 16.44
CA LYS A 135 10.00 13.56 15.29
C LYS A 135 9.29 14.32 14.18
N SER A 136 10.07 14.89 13.27
CA SER A 136 9.53 15.49 12.06
C SER A 136 8.95 14.42 11.13
N ILE A 137 7.93 14.79 10.34
CA ILE A 137 7.37 13.95 9.28
C ILE A 137 8.47 13.53 8.29
N LYS A 138 9.40 14.44 7.96
CA LYS A 138 10.54 14.16 7.06
C LYS A 138 11.43 13.05 7.60
N THR A 139 11.68 13.04 8.90
CA THR A 139 12.48 12.00 9.57
C THR A 139 11.79 10.63 9.47
N ILE A 140 10.50 10.55 9.80
CA ILE A 140 9.77 9.28 9.72
C ILE A 140 9.62 8.82 8.27
N SER A 141 9.42 9.74 7.32
CA SER A 141 9.36 9.42 5.89
C SER A 141 10.67 8.80 5.40
N LEU A 142 11.82 9.37 5.78
CA LEU A 142 13.14 8.82 5.43
C LEU A 142 13.36 7.45 6.10
N GLN A 143 12.97 7.29 7.35
CA GLN A 143 13.05 6.00 8.05
C GLN A 143 12.17 4.95 7.39
N LYS A 144 10.94 5.31 6.97
CA LYS A 144 10.06 4.44 6.18
C LYS A 144 10.74 4.05 4.87
N GLN A 145 11.31 5.00 4.13
CA GLN A 145 12.01 4.70 2.88
C GLN A 145 13.15 3.69 3.10
N ARG A 146 14.04 3.95 4.06
CA ARG A 146 15.16 3.04 4.38
C ARG A 146 14.69 1.66 4.82
N LEU A 147 13.62 1.60 5.62
CA LEU A 147 12.95 0.36 6.00
C LEU A 147 12.50 -0.42 4.76
N MET A 148 11.78 0.23 3.84
CA MET A 148 11.30 -0.40 2.60
C MET A 148 12.47 -0.90 1.75
N GLU A 149 13.54 -0.12 1.63
CA GLU A 149 14.75 -0.48 0.88
C GLU A 149 15.46 -1.69 1.48
N LYS A 150 15.64 -1.73 2.80
CA LYS A 150 16.30 -2.84 3.50
C LYS A 150 15.52 -4.14 3.40
N LEU A 151 14.19 -4.06 3.42
CA LEU A 151 13.33 -5.22 3.23
C LEU A 151 13.10 -5.57 1.74
N ALA A 152 13.55 -4.69 0.83
CA ALA A 152 13.25 -4.71 -0.61
C ALA A 152 11.75 -4.82 -0.91
N LEU A 153 10.95 -4.02 -0.21
CA LEU A 153 9.52 -3.89 -0.46
C LEU A 153 9.28 -2.69 -1.38
N CYS A 154 8.37 -2.86 -2.34
CA CYS A 154 8.08 -1.83 -3.34
C CYS A 154 6.83 -1.03 -2.99
N SER A 155 5.91 -1.60 -2.19
CA SER A 155 4.60 -1.01 -1.96
C SER A 155 4.11 -1.13 -0.51
N GLY A 156 3.10 -0.33 -0.16
CA GLY A 156 2.41 -0.47 1.11
C GLY A 156 1.73 -1.83 1.27
N VAL A 157 1.31 -2.46 0.17
CA VAL A 157 0.75 -3.82 0.17
C VAL A 157 1.81 -4.82 0.61
N ASP A 158 3.02 -4.75 0.05
CA ASP A 158 4.12 -5.65 0.43
C ASP A 158 4.47 -5.53 1.91
N LEU A 159 4.34 -4.33 2.50
CA LEU A 159 4.52 -4.14 3.94
C LEU A 159 3.54 -4.99 4.76
N PHE A 160 2.28 -5.08 4.36
CA PHE A 160 1.29 -5.92 5.05
C PHE A 160 1.42 -7.40 4.66
N ARG A 161 1.91 -7.72 3.45
CA ARG A 161 2.23 -9.11 3.07
C ARG A 161 3.38 -9.69 3.91
N PHE A 162 4.27 -8.83 4.39
CA PHE A 162 5.33 -9.20 5.32
C PHE A 162 4.79 -9.61 6.70
N ALA A 163 3.62 -9.10 7.11
CA ALA A 163 3.00 -9.39 8.39
C ALA A 163 1.49 -9.65 8.22
N PRO A 164 1.10 -10.80 7.65
CA PRO A 164 -0.30 -11.10 7.33
C PRO A 164 -1.20 -11.13 8.58
N ASP A 165 -0.66 -11.49 9.75
CA ASP A 165 -1.44 -11.44 10.99
C ASP A 165 -1.82 -10.02 11.39
N ARG A 166 -0.97 -9.04 11.09
CA ARG A 166 -1.30 -7.62 11.30
C ARG A 166 -2.38 -7.16 10.32
N ALA A 167 -2.33 -7.65 9.08
CA ALA A 167 -3.40 -7.39 8.11
C ALA A 167 -4.75 -7.97 8.58
N ARG A 168 -4.76 -9.20 9.10
CA ARG A 168 -5.96 -9.84 9.68
C ARG A 168 -6.52 -9.04 10.85
N VAL A 169 -5.68 -8.64 11.80
CA VAL A 169 -6.10 -7.82 12.96
C VAL A 169 -6.71 -6.50 12.50
N LEU A 170 -6.11 -5.86 11.50
CA LEU A 170 -6.57 -4.58 11.00
C LEU A 170 -7.91 -4.66 10.25
N LEU A 171 -8.22 -5.81 9.66
CA LEU A 171 -9.50 -6.09 9.00
C LEU A 171 -10.48 -6.89 9.87
N ALA A 172 -10.14 -7.23 11.11
CA ALA A 172 -10.99 -8.09 11.95
C ALA A 172 -12.39 -7.49 12.19
N ASN A 173 -12.47 -6.16 12.25
CA ASN A 173 -13.73 -5.43 12.44
C ASN A 173 -14.36 -4.96 11.11
N TRP A 174 -13.82 -5.38 9.96
CA TRP A 174 -14.35 -5.01 8.65
C TRP A 174 -15.46 -5.97 8.24
N SER A 175 -16.69 -5.44 8.15
CA SER A 175 -17.90 -6.23 7.94
C SER A 175 -18.10 -6.75 6.50
N ALA A 176 -17.38 -6.19 5.53
CA ALA A 176 -17.54 -6.53 4.11
C ALA A 176 -16.59 -7.66 3.63
N TRP A 177 -15.91 -8.35 4.55
CA TRP A 177 -15.02 -9.44 4.18
C TRP A 177 -15.82 -10.59 3.54
N PRO A 178 -15.46 -11.07 2.33
CA PRO A 178 -16.29 -11.97 1.53
C PRO A 178 -16.40 -13.40 2.08
N ASP A 179 -15.51 -13.81 2.98
CA ASP A 179 -15.55 -15.14 3.59
C ASP A 179 -14.91 -15.11 4.98
N LYS A 180 -15.70 -14.92 6.05
CA LYS A 180 -15.15 -14.97 7.42
C LYS A 180 -14.59 -16.38 7.61
N PRO A 181 -13.26 -16.58 7.74
CA PRO A 181 -12.72 -17.91 8.02
C PRO A 181 -13.15 -18.28 9.45
N GLY A 182 -14.27 -19.00 9.58
CA GLY A 182 -14.85 -19.36 10.88
C GLY A 182 -16.37 -19.62 10.93
N GLN A 183 -17.11 -19.58 9.82
CA GLN A 183 -18.53 -19.97 9.80
C GLN A 183 -18.88 -21.06 8.79
N GLN A 184 -17.98 -22.02 8.59
CA GLN A 184 -18.35 -23.31 7.99
C GLN A 184 -17.94 -24.42 8.96
N GLN A 185 -18.93 -25.29 9.24
CA GLN A 185 -18.89 -26.57 9.98
C GLN A 185 -19.19 -26.53 11.49
N SER A 186 -20.48 -26.55 11.80
CA SER A 186 -21.08 -27.62 12.64
C SER A 186 -22.52 -27.81 12.19
N ALA A 187 -22.68 -28.64 11.16
CA ALA A 187 -23.94 -29.25 10.76
C ALA A 187 -23.65 -30.73 10.55
N VAL A 188 -23.63 -31.47 11.65
CA VAL A 188 -24.11 -32.86 11.82
C VAL A 188 -24.11 -33.19 13.30
#